data_AF-A0A7C6ITU3-F1
#
_entry.id   AF-A0A7C6ITU3-F1
#
_cell.length_a   1.000
_cell.length_b   1.000
_cell.length_c   1.000
_cell.angle_alpha   90.00
_cell.angle_beta   90.00
_cell.angle_gamma   90.00
#
_symmetry.space_group_name_H-M   'P 1'
#
loop_
_entity.id
_entity.type
_entity.pdbx_description
1 polymer ?
#
loop_
_entity_poly.entity_id
_entity_poly.type
_entity_poly.pdbx_seq_one_letter_code
_entity_poly.pdbx_strand_id
1 'polypeptide(L)'
;MFDFPFLKVILLITKSIPYVFLNPLFWFVVFLVWLQYKRTTEMEEKLFGRHITSLSGKTFNALIYGLIGGIVGSFLLIFVGVSITNVGIHIAWFLALFLMLIHPRFICFSYAGGILALFSLIFGYPKIDVPGLMAIVAILHFLEGVLVYINGHKEPTPIFMKDEEYGIVGGFTL
;
A
#
# COMPACT_ATOMS: atom_id res chain seq x y z
N MET A 1 34.99 -9.25 -5.60
CA MET A 1 34.08 -8.91 -6.71
C MET A 1 32.76 -9.59 -6.40
N PHE A 2 31.69 -8.82 -6.18
CA PHE A 2 30.40 -9.34 -5.72
C PHE A 2 29.74 -10.16 -6.82
N ASP A 3 29.90 -11.49 -6.81
CA ASP A 3 29.00 -12.39 -7.53
C ASP A 3 27.66 -12.45 -6.76
N PHE A 4 26.93 -11.33 -6.79
CA PHE A 4 25.60 -11.30 -6.22
C PHE A 4 24.72 -12.23 -7.05
N PRO A 5 24.05 -13.23 -6.45
CA PRO A 5 23.38 -14.28 -7.20
C PRO A 5 22.01 -13.81 -7.71
N PHE A 6 21.99 -12.78 -8.56
CA PHE A 6 20.78 -12.14 -9.09
C PHE A 6 19.80 -13.17 -9.66
N LEU A 7 20.31 -14.15 -10.41
CA LEU A 7 19.50 -15.19 -11.01
C LEU A 7 18.80 -16.07 -9.97
N LYS A 8 19.47 -16.38 -8.85
CA LYS A 8 18.88 -17.16 -7.75
C LYS A 8 17.81 -16.34 -7.03
N VAL A 9 18.04 -15.05 -6.81
CA VAL A 9 17.09 -14.14 -6.16
C VAL A 9 15.83 -13.99 -7.01
N ILE A 10 15.97 -13.72 -8.30
CA ILE A 10 14.85 -13.61 -9.24
C ILE A 10 14.05 -14.93 -9.25
N LEU A 11 14.73 -16.06 -9.37
CA LEU A 11 14.09 -17.37 -9.40
C LEU A 11 13.37 -17.69 -8.09
N LEU A 12 13.92 -17.27 -6.94
CA LEU A 12 13.29 -17.44 -5.64
C LEU A 12 12.00 -16.59 -5.53
N ILE A 13 12.07 -15.30 -5.87
CA ILE A 13 10.92 -14.40 -5.86
C ILE A 13 9.80 -14.92 -6.78
N THR A 14 10.14 -15.31 -8.01
CA THR A 14 9.16 -15.82 -8.97
C THR A 14 8.50 -17.11 -8.48
N LYS A 15 9.25 -18.02 -7.85
CA LYS A 15 8.69 -19.23 -7.24
C LYS A 15 7.76 -18.94 -6.06
N SER A 16 7.91 -17.80 -5.39
CA SER A 16 7.06 -17.39 -4.26
C SER A 16 5.71 -16.80 -4.69
N ILE A 17 5.56 -16.34 -5.93
CA ILE A 17 4.33 -15.68 -6.42
C ILE A 17 3.07 -16.55 -6.21
N PRO A 18 3.04 -17.85 -6.56
CA PRO A 18 1.84 -18.67 -6.38
C PRO A 18 1.38 -18.76 -4.92
N TYR A 19 2.31 -18.73 -3.97
CA TYR A 19 2.00 -18.82 -2.54
C TYR A 19 1.27 -17.59 -2.01
N VAL A 20 1.39 -16.44 -2.68
CA VAL A 20 0.65 -15.22 -2.32
C VAL A 20 -0.86 -15.44 -2.42
N PHE A 21 -1.31 -16.14 -3.47
CA PHE A 21 -2.73 -16.42 -3.70
C PHE A 21 -3.31 -17.44 -2.70
N LEU A 22 -2.46 -18.22 -2.04
CA LEU A 22 -2.87 -19.13 -0.97
C LEU A 22 -3.01 -18.42 0.38
N ASN A 23 -2.49 -17.20 0.51
CA ASN A 23 -2.51 -16.46 1.77
C ASN A 23 -3.88 -15.77 1.99
N PRO A 24 -4.60 -16.06 3.09
CA PRO A 24 -5.89 -15.41 3.37
C PRO A 24 -5.78 -13.88 3.51
N LEU A 25 -4.64 -13.36 3.98
CA LEU A 25 -4.42 -11.92 4.15
C LEU A 25 -4.37 -11.19 2.81
N PHE A 26 -3.88 -11.85 1.76
CA PHE A 26 -3.89 -11.28 0.41
C PHE A 26 -5.32 -10.99 -0.02
N TRP A 27 -6.21 -11.99 0.05
CA TRP A 27 -7.62 -11.82 -0.29
C TRP A 27 -8.35 -10.82 0.60
N PHE A 28 -7.99 -10.75 1.88
CA PHE A 28 -8.53 -9.74 2.79
C PHE A 28 -8.17 -8.31 2.33
N VAL A 29 -6.91 -8.05 1.97
CA VAL A 29 -6.49 -6.73 1.46
C VAL A 29 -7.16 -6.43 0.11
N VAL A 30 -7.27 -7.41 -0.78
CA VAL A 30 -7.97 -7.26 -2.07
C VAL A 30 -9.44 -6.91 -1.86
N PHE A 31 -10.09 -7.52 -0.87
CA PHE A 31 -11.46 -7.19 -0.48
C PHE A 31 -11.59 -5.75 0.05
N LEU A 32 -10.65 -5.28 0.88
CA LEU A 32 -10.63 -3.89 1.35
C LEU A 32 -10.46 -2.90 0.18
N VAL A 33 -9.56 -3.19 -0.76
CA VAL A 33 -9.36 -2.36 -1.97
C VAL A 33 -10.64 -2.35 -2.83
N TRP A 34 -11.30 -3.49 -2.99
CA TRP A 34 -12.57 -3.57 -3.70
C TRP A 34 -13.67 -2.73 -3.03
N LEU A 35 -13.78 -2.77 -1.70
CA LEU A 35 -14.72 -1.91 -0.95
C LEU A 35 -14.41 -0.43 -1.15
N GLN A 36 -13.13 -0.05 -1.15
CA GLN A 36 -12.70 1.32 -1.41
C GLN A 36 -13.12 1.78 -2.80
N TYR A 37 -12.84 1.00 -3.85
CA TYR A 37 -13.24 1.37 -5.22
C TYR A 37 -14.75 1.36 -5.41
N LYS A 38 -15.49 0.45 -4.75
CA LYS A 38 -16.95 0.43 -4.79
C LYS A 38 -17.52 1.75 -4.29
N ARG A 39 -17.00 2.27 -3.16
CA ARG A 39 -17.41 3.57 -2.62
C ARG A 39 -17.15 4.72 -3.60
N THR A 40 -16.03 4.69 -4.32
CA THR A 40 -15.71 5.69 -5.35
C THR A 40 -16.68 5.60 -6.53
N THR A 41 -16.98 4.40 -7.02
CA THR A 41 -17.92 4.19 -8.13
C THR A 41 -19.37 4.56 -7.77
N GLU A 42 -19.79 4.35 -6.51
CA GLU A 42 -21.09 4.83 -6.00
C GLU A 42 -21.15 6.36 -5.92
N MET A 43 -20.01 7.03 -5.64
CA MET A 43 -19.93 8.48 -5.67
C MET A 43 -20.05 9.02 -7.10
N GLU A 44 -19.42 8.36 -8.08
CA GLU A 44 -19.58 8.69 -9.51
C GLU A 44 -21.03 8.61 -9.94
N GLU A 45 -21.74 7.55 -9.54
CA GLU A 45 -23.15 7.38 -9.86
C GLU A 45 -24.01 8.50 -9.25
N LYS A 46 -23.75 8.90 -8.01
CA LYS A 46 -24.46 10.01 -7.35
C LYS A 46 -24.19 11.37 -7.98
N LEU A 47 -22.98 11.60 -8.49
CA LEU A 47 -22.59 12.88 -9.09
C LEU A 47 -22.98 12.99 -10.57
N PHE A 48 -22.91 11.88 -11.32
CA PHE A 48 -23.01 11.87 -12.78
C PHE A 48 -24.13 10.99 -13.33
N GLY A 49 -24.87 10.27 -12.48
CA GLY A 49 -25.93 9.35 -12.89
C GLY A 49 -25.45 8.10 -13.63
N ARG A 50 -24.13 7.88 -13.70
CA ARG A 50 -23.49 6.73 -14.35
C ARG A 50 -22.13 6.44 -13.73
N HIS A 51 -21.66 5.21 -13.87
CA HIS A 51 -20.27 4.86 -13.57
C HIS A 51 -19.37 5.37 -14.69
N ILE A 52 -18.42 6.24 -14.34
CA ILE A 52 -17.40 6.74 -15.28
C ILE A 52 -16.28 5.70 -15.40
N THR A 53 -15.99 5.01 -14.30
CA THR A 53 -14.93 4.02 -14.21
C THR A 53 -15.47 2.64 -13.83
N SER A 54 -14.79 1.59 -14.30
CA SER A 54 -15.20 0.22 -14.02
C SER A 54 -14.61 -0.28 -12.69
N LEU A 55 -15.47 -0.77 -11.78
CA LEU A 55 -15.06 -1.29 -10.47
C LEU A 55 -14.09 -2.48 -10.57
N SER A 56 -14.41 -3.44 -11.45
CA SER A 56 -13.59 -4.62 -11.68
C SER A 56 -12.26 -4.28 -12.36
N GLY A 57 -12.27 -3.37 -13.34
CA GLY A 57 -11.06 -2.88 -14.00
C GLY A 57 -10.12 -2.20 -13.02
N LYS A 58 -10.63 -1.30 -12.17
CA LYS A 58 -9.87 -0.64 -11.09
C LYS A 58 -9.20 -1.65 -10.15
N THR A 59 -9.97 -2.61 -9.67
CA THR A 59 -9.47 -3.65 -8.74
C THR A 59 -8.42 -4.54 -9.42
N PHE A 60 -8.64 -4.95 -10.66
CA PHE A 60 -7.69 -5.77 -11.42
C PHE A 60 -6.40 -5.01 -11.75
N ASN A 61 -6.51 -3.73 -12.10
CA ASN A 61 -5.38 -2.87 -12.34
C ASN A 61 -4.53 -2.71 -11.07
N ALA A 62 -5.18 -2.44 -9.92
CA ALA A 62 -4.51 -2.36 -8.63
C ALA A 62 -3.82 -3.68 -8.24
N LEU A 63 -4.44 -4.83 -8.54
CA LEU A 63 -3.84 -6.15 -8.34
C LEU A 63 -2.54 -6.33 -9.16
N ILE A 64 -2.56 -6.00 -10.45
CA ILE A 64 -1.39 -6.12 -11.33
C ILE A 64 -0.26 -5.22 -10.83
N TYR A 65 -0.54 -3.93 -10.62
CA TYR A 65 0.46 -2.98 -10.15
C TYR A 65 0.96 -3.33 -8.75
N GLY A 66 0.11 -3.85 -7.87
CA GLY A 66 0.48 -4.36 -6.56
C GLY A 66 1.42 -5.57 -6.63
N LEU A 67 1.17 -6.52 -7.53
CA LEU A 67 2.06 -7.67 -7.75
C LEU A 67 3.42 -7.24 -8.31
N ILE A 68 3.43 -6.33 -9.29
CA ILE A 68 4.68 -5.76 -9.84
C ILE A 68 5.45 -5.03 -8.74
N GLY A 69 4.77 -4.17 -7.98
CA GLY A 69 5.35 -3.45 -6.84
C GLY A 69 5.90 -4.40 -5.77
N GLY A 70 5.21 -5.51 -5.48
CA GLY A 70 5.66 -6.54 -4.54
C GLY A 70 6.94 -7.26 -5.01
N ILE A 71 7.04 -7.59 -6.31
CA ILE A 71 8.25 -8.20 -6.89
C ILE A 71 9.43 -7.22 -6.79
N VAL A 72 9.24 -5.98 -7.25
CA VAL A 72 10.28 -4.93 -7.21
C VAL A 72 10.68 -4.64 -5.77
N GLY A 73 9.71 -4.50 -4.86
CA GLY A 73 9.96 -4.27 -3.44
C GLY A 73 10.71 -5.40 -2.76
N SER A 74 10.38 -6.66 -3.09
CA SER A 74 11.11 -7.82 -2.58
C SER A 74 12.57 -7.79 -3.03
N PHE A 75 12.82 -7.41 -4.28
CA PHE A 75 14.18 -7.25 -4.79
C PHE A 75 14.93 -6.12 -4.07
N LEU A 76 14.29 -4.96 -3.89
CA LEU A 76 14.88 -3.81 -3.20
C LEU A 76 15.22 -4.14 -1.74
N LEU A 77 14.33 -4.84 -1.02
CA LEU A 77 14.58 -5.26 0.36
C LEU A 77 15.78 -6.18 0.48
N ILE A 78 15.90 -7.17 -0.41
CA ILE A 78 17.04 -8.08 -0.46
C ILE A 78 18.32 -7.33 -0.82
N PHE A 79 18.25 -6.39 -1.76
CA PHE A 79 19.40 -5.60 -2.19
C PHE A 79 19.94 -4.67 -1.10
N VAL A 80 19.04 -3.99 -0.38
CA VAL A 80 19.38 -3.15 0.77
C VAL A 80 19.88 -3.99 1.96
N GLY A 81 19.59 -5.29 1.96
CA GLY A 81 20.02 -6.21 3.02
C GLY A 81 19.15 -6.12 4.28
N VAL A 82 17.88 -5.74 4.13
CA VAL A 82 16.95 -5.67 5.26
C VAL A 82 16.60 -7.08 5.71
N SER A 83 17.06 -7.47 6.89
CA SER A 83 16.62 -8.70 7.54
C SER A 83 15.18 -8.50 8.02
N ILE A 84 14.24 -9.35 7.60
CA ILE A 84 12.84 -9.29 8.05
C ILE A 84 12.69 -9.90 9.46
N THR A 85 13.71 -10.61 9.94
CA THR A 85 13.72 -11.27 11.25
C THR A 85 13.66 -10.22 12.37
N ASN A 86 12.62 -10.27 13.21
CA ASN A 86 12.38 -9.35 14.34
C ASN A 86 12.12 -7.88 13.98
N VAL A 87 11.74 -7.56 12.73
CA VAL A 87 11.38 -6.18 12.36
C VAL A 87 10.05 -5.71 12.99
N GLY A 88 9.25 -6.63 13.51
CA GLY A 88 7.94 -6.30 14.09
C GLY A 88 6.87 -5.98 13.04
N ILE A 89 7.08 -6.40 11.78
CA ILE A 89 6.16 -6.12 10.67
C ILE A 89 4.72 -6.61 10.93
N HIS A 90 4.56 -7.73 11.63
CA HIS A 90 3.24 -8.24 12.02
C HIS A 90 2.52 -7.26 12.96
N ILE A 91 3.23 -6.74 13.98
CA ILE A 91 2.68 -5.77 14.93
C ILE A 91 2.34 -4.47 14.20
N ALA A 92 3.24 -4.00 13.33
CA ALA A 92 3.01 -2.82 12.52
C ALA A 92 1.77 -2.96 11.62
N TRP A 93 1.56 -4.13 11.01
CA TRP A 93 0.40 -4.39 10.16
C TRP A 93 -0.91 -4.41 10.96
N PHE A 94 -0.96 -5.10 12.11
CA PHE A 94 -2.15 -5.07 12.97
C PHE A 94 -2.44 -3.65 13.50
N LEU A 95 -1.39 -2.90 13.85
CA LEU A 95 -1.52 -1.52 14.28
C LEU A 95 -2.04 -0.62 13.14
N ALA A 96 -1.57 -0.80 11.90
CA ALA A 96 -2.06 -0.07 10.74
C ALA A 96 -3.55 -0.33 10.47
N LEU A 97 -3.99 -1.59 10.55
CA LEU A 97 -5.41 -1.92 10.44
C LEU A 97 -6.24 -1.32 11.58
N PHE A 98 -5.74 -1.36 12.81
CA PHE A 98 -6.40 -0.74 13.95
C PHE A 98 -6.55 0.79 13.76
N LEU A 99 -5.49 1.46 13.30
CA LEU A 99 -5.52 2.89 13.02
C LEU A 99 -6.48 3.25 11.88
N MET A 100 -6.61 2.38 10.87
CA MET A 100 -7.57 2.54 9.78
C MET A 100 -9.02 2.59 10.28
N LEU A 101 -9.36 1.88 11.37
CA LEU A 101 -10.69 1.94 11.99
C LEU A 101 -11.03 3.33 12.55
N ILE A 102 -10.02 4.10 12.96
CA ILE A 102 -10.20 5.48 13.41
C ILE A 102 -10.42 6.39 12.19
N HIS A 103 -9.54 6.29 11.19
CA HIS A 103 -9.69 6.99 9.93
C HIS A 103 -8.89 6.28 8.82
N PRO A 104 -9.45 6.09 7.60
CA PRO A 104 -8.77 5.36 6.52
C PRO A 104 -7.37 5.88 6.17
N ARG A 105 -7.14 7.19 6.34
CA ARG A 105 -5.83 7.84 6.13
C ARG A 105 -4.67 7.24 6.95
N PHE A 106 -4.96 6.58 8.08
CA PHE A 106 -3.93 6.06 8.99
C PHE A 106 -3.50 4.62 8.69
N ILE A 107 -3.97 4.04 7.59
CA ILE A 107 -3.52 2.71 7.13
C ILE A 107 -2.03 2.69 6.72
N CYS A 108 -1.48 3.85 6.38
CA CYS A 108 -0.11 3.97 5.90
C CYS A 108 0.89 3.50 6.96
N PHE A 109 1.82 2.63 6.55
CA PHE A 109 2.84 2.03 7.41
C PHE A 109 3.77 3.05 8.08
N SER A 110 3.88 4.30 7.58
CA SER A 110 4.63 5.36 8.27
C SER A 110 4.03 5.69 9.64
N TYR A 111 2.70 5.67 9.78
CA TYR A 111 2.05 5.92 11.08
C TYR A 111 2.30 4.76 12.04
N ALA A 112 1.92 3.55 11.64
CA ALA A 112 2.06 2.37 12.49
C ALA A 112 3.53 2.07 12.81
N GLY A 113 4.40 2.14 11.80
CA GLY A 113 5.84 1.93 11.94
C GLY A 113 6.50 2.98 12.82
N GLY A 114 6.14 4.26 12.67
CA GLY A 114 6.65 5.34 13.50
C GLY A 114 6.22 5.21 14.97
N ILE A 115 4.93 4.94 15.22
CA ILE A 115 4.41 4.69 16.57
C ILE A 115 5.12 3.49 17.20
N LEU A 116 5.22 2.38 16.48
CA LEU A 116 5.85 1.16 16.97
C LEU A 116 7.34 1.36 17.27
N ALA A 117 8.06 2.07 16.40
CA ALA A 117 9.46 2.40 16.59
C ALA A 117 9.68 3.28 17.83
N LEU A 118 8.90 4.37 17.96
CA LEU A 118 8.98 5.25 19.13
C LEU A 118 8.66 4.50 20.42
N PHE A 119 7.61 3.68 20.41
CA PHE A 119 7.22 2.88 21.57
C PHE A 119 8.32 1.91 21.98
N SER A 120 8.92 1.19 21.02
CA SER A 120 10.07 0.30 21.25
C SER A 120 11.28 1.04 21.84
N LEU A 121 11.62 2.23 21.32
CA LEU A 121 12.76 3.01 21.78
C LEU A 121 12.56 3.58 23.19
N ILE A 122 11.34 4.01 23.52
CA ILE A 122 11.03 4.63 24.83
C ILE A 122 10.87 3.56 25.92
N PHE A 123 10.12 2.50 25.63
CA PHE A 123 9.75 1.49 26.63
C PHE A 123 10.63 0.23 26.59
N GLY A 124 11.50 0.09 25.58
CA GLY A 124 12.33 -1.10 25.39
C GLY A 124 11.55 -2.35 24.97
N TYR A 125 10.27 -2.21 24.64
CA TYR A 125 9.35 -3.28 24.27
C TYR A 125 8.32 -2.79 23.24
N PRO A 126 7.93 -3.60 22.23
CA PRO A 126 8.54 -4.88 21.86
C PRO A 126 9.95 -4.67 21.29
N LYS A 127 10.85 -5.61 21.53
CA LYS A 127 12.21 -5.54 20.96
C LYS A 127 12.12 -5.79 19.46
N ILE A 128 12.27 -4.71 18.68
CA ILE A 128 12.20 -4.74 17.22
C ILE A 128 13.45 -4.12 16.61
N ASP A 129 13.78 -4.54 15.39
CA ASP A 129 14.76 -3.87 14.55
C ASP A 129 14.15 -2.57 13.97
N VAL A 130 14.36 -1.45 14.68
CA VAL A 130 13.87 -0.13 14.26
C VAL A 130 14.48 0.31 12.93
N PRO A 131 15.81 0.24 12.70
CA PRO A 131 16.39 0.50 11.37
C PRO A 131 15.76 -0.33 10.26
N GLY A 132 15.59 -1.64 10.47
CA GLY A 132 14.94 -2.53 9.50
C GLY A 132 13.50 -2.11 9.22
N LEU A 133 12.72 -1.76 10.26
CA LEU A 133 11.35 -1.28 10.11
C LEU A 133 11.29 0.01 9.28
N MET A 134 12.16 0.97 9.57
CA MET A 134 12.23 2.24 8.83
C MET A 134 12.64 2.01 7.37
N ALA A 135 13.56 1.08 7.10
CA ALA A 135 13.94 0.72 5.74
C ALA A 135 12.77 0.11 4.95
N ILE A 136 11.97 -0.79 5.55
CA ILE A 136 10.76 -1.33 4.93
C ILE A 136 9.77 -0.20 4.62
N VAL A 137 9.48 0.66 5.59
CA VAL A 137 8.56 1.80 5.43
C VAL A 137 9.01 2.70 4.28
N ALA A 138 10.30 3.03 4.22
CA ALA A 138 10.86 3.87 3.17
C ALA A 138 10.73 3.24 1.78
N ILE A 139 11.03 1.95 1.64
CA ILE A 139 10.90 1.22 0.37
C ILE A 139 9.43 1.16 -0.07
N LEU A 140 8.50 0.90 0.86
CA LEU A 140 7.07 0.88 0.54
C LEU A 140 6.58 2.24 0.03
N HIS A 141 6.97 3.35 0.66
CA HIS A 141 6.59 4.71 0.22
C HIS A 141 7.22 5.09 -1.11
N PHE A 142 8.48 4.69 -1.31
CA PHE A 142 9.14 4.89 -2.59
C PHE A 142 8.38 4.18 -3.71
N LEU A 143 8.01 2.91 -3.51
CA LEU A 143 7.23 2.15 -4.48
C LEU A 143 5.83 2.73 -4.69
N GLU A 144 5.15 3.16 -3.63
CA GLU A 144 3.87 3.84 -3.72
C GLU A 144 3.99 5.09 -4.59
N GLY A 145 4.99 5.94 -4.35
CA GLY A 145 5.27 7.13 -5.16
C GLY A 145 5.50 6.80 -6.63
N VAL A 146 6.28 5.75 -6.93
CA VAL A 146 6.52 5.27 -8.30
C VAL A 146 5.24 4.76 -8.96
N LEU A 147 4.43 3.98 -8.24
CA LEU A 147 3.17 3.44 -8.76
C LEU A 147 2.15 4.55 -9.01
N VAL A 148 2.04 5.52 -8.10
CA VAL A 148 1.20 6.71 -8.28
C VAL A 148 1.67 7.54 -9.46
N TYR A 149 2.98 7.72 -9.63
CA TYR A 149 3.53 8.43 -10.80
C TYR A 149 3.15 7.76 -12.13
N ILE A 150 3.19 6.42 -12.19
CA ILE A 150 2.92 5.66 -13.42
C ILE A 150 1.42 5.49 -13.70
N ASN A 151 0.59 5.32 -12.66
CA ASN A 151 -0.80 4.88 -12.81
C ASN A 151 -1.83 5.85 -12.24
N GLY A 152 -1.43 6.79 -11.37
CA GLY A 152 -2.36 7.70 -10.68
C GLY A 152 -3.20 8.54 -11.65
N HIS A 153 -2.63 8.99 -12.77
CA HIS A 153 -3.33 9.89 -13.70
C HIS A 153 -4.41 9.21 -14.55
N LYS A 154 -4.58 7.87 -14.49
CA LYS A 154 -5.40 7.15 -15.49
C LYS A 154 -6.90 7.19 -15.23
N GLU A 155 -7.32 7.26 -13.97
CA GLU A 155 -8.74 7.17 -13.60
C GLU A 155 -9.17 8.19 -12.54
N PRO A 156 -8.81 9.48 -12.65
CA PRO A 156 -9.28 10.50 -11.72
C PRO A 156 -10.80 10.71 -11.88
N THR A 157 -11.52 10.70 -10.77
CA THR A 157 -12.95 10.98 -10.75
C THR A 157 -13.14 12.49 -10.59
N PRO A 158 -13.77 13.19 -11.55
CA PRO A 158 -14.09 14.60 -11.37
C PRO A 158 -15.11 14.76 -10.22
N ILE A 159 -14.96 15.79 -9.41
CA ILE A 159 -15.86 16.11 -8.31
C ILE A 159 -16.20 17.59 -8.33
N PHE A 160 -17.42 17.92 -7.90
CA PHE A 160 -17.82 19.29 -7.61
C PHE A 160 -18.16 19.37 -6.13
N MET A 161 -17.56 20.34 -5.45
CA MET A 161 -17.78 20.57 -4.03
C MET A 161 -18.18 22.02 -3.80
N LYS A 162 -19.03 22.23 -2.80
CA LYS A 162 -19.42 23.58 -2.38
C LYS A 162 -18.38 24.08 -1.39
N ASP A 163 -17.70 25.13 -1.79
CA ASP A 163 -16.81 25.94 -0.97
C ASP A 163 -17.60 27.13 -0.39
N GLU A 164 -17.23 27.54 0.83
CA GLU A 164 -17.91 28.63 1.54
C GLU A 164 -17.58 30.02 0.96
N GLU A 165 -16.38 30.20 0.41
CA GLU A 165 -15.87 31.47 -0.11
C GLU A 165 -16.02 31.55 -1.64
N TYR A 166 -15.71 30.47 -2.36
CA TYR A 166 -15.63 30.46 -3.83
C TYR A 166 -16.85 29.84 -4.52
N GLY A 167 -17.85 29.39 -3.77
CA GLY A 167 -19.06 28.77 -4.35
C GLY A 167 -18.81 27.34 -4.83
N ILE A 168 -19.29 26.95 -6.01
CA ILE A 168 -19.09 25.58 -6.52
C ILE A 168 -17.70 25.50 -7.16
N VAL A 169 -16.80 24.70 -6.57
CA VAL A 169 -15.46 24.45 -7.10
C VAL A 169 -15.35 23.03 -7.65
N GLY A 170 -14.70 22.90 -8.80
CA GLY A 170 -14.40 21.61 -9.43
C GLY A 170 -13.03 21.09 -8.98
N GLY A 171 -12.90 19.77 -8.90
CA GLY A 171 -11.65 19.10 -8.59
C GLY A 171 -11.62 17.68 -9.13
N PHE A 172 -10.54 16.96 -8.83
CA PHE A 172 -10.41 15.54 -9.14
C PHE A 172 -10.05 14.79 -7.86
N THR A 173 -10.76 13.70 -7.60
CA THR A 173 -10.34 12.72 -6.60
C THR A 173 -9.64 11.57 -7.30
N LEU A 174 -8.47 11.19 -6.77
CA LEU A 174 -7.66 10.05 -7.19
C LEU A 174 -8.01 8.81 -6.36
#